data_AF-A0AAD0L361-F1
#
_entry.id   AF-A0AAD0L361-F1
#
_cell.length_a   1.000
_cell.length_b   1.000
_cell.length_c   1.000
_cell.angle_alpha   90.00
_cell.angle_beta   90.00
_cell.angle_gamma   90.00
#
_symmetry.space_group_name_H-M   'P 1'
#
loop_
_entity.id
_entity.type
_entity.pdbx_description
1 polymer ?
#
loop_
_entity_poly.entity_id
_entity_poly.type
_entity_poly.pdbx_seq_one_letter_code
_entity_poly.pdbx_strand_id
1 'polypeptide(L)'
;MLKPKRKRQKLSDVIVESVKRSIVTEALRPGDRLPTERELMEHFECSKGTAREALKALEVEGLVNTRTGPTGGAYLAEVGTEPASRALRNYLHFQHLDGEQVYQLRKVIEVELAVAVMGQLSDADYAALQANIDFCSTPEDSEQGQREQRLAEIEFHTLLARRCPNPLLRFMAVFLNDLLRDLVVLKKAYLPKRQAFAAANIDYHKQLLVALRASDEKAVRRLMHEHMCDAEHHMTALEGEVERNFLLEFEHHH
;
A
#
# COMPACT_ATOMS: atom_id res chain seq x y z
N MET A 1 33.63 7.16 28.65
CA MET A 1 32.26 6.65 28.41
C MET A 1 31.25 7.74 28.75
N LEU A 2 30.53 8.26 27.75
CA LEU A 2 29.45 9.23 27.97
C LEU A 2 28.22 8.50 28.52
N LYS A 3 27.77 8.88 29.72
CA LYS A 3 26.52 8.36 30.30
C LYS A 3 25.33 8.98 29.55
N PRO A 4 24.36 8.18 29.05
CA PRO A 4 23.20 8.75 28.39
C PRO A 4 22.36 9.56 29.40
N LYS A 5 22.16 10.85 29.12
CA LYS A 5 21.15 11.65 29.83
C LYS A 5 19.78 11.04 29.54
N ARG A 6 18.99 10.80 30.60
CA ARG A 6 17.57 10.43 30.52
C ARG A 6 16.90 11.30 29.46
N LYS A 7 16.36 10.72 28.38
CA LYS A 7 15.70 11.48 27.30
C LYS A 7 14.51 12.25 27.92
N ARG A 8 14.68 13.56 28.13
CA ARG A 8 13.53 14.46 28.31
C ARG A 8 12.79 14.46 26.97
N GLN A 9 11.48 14.24 27.00
CA GLN A 9 10.63 14.39 25.82
C GLN A 9 10.86 15.79 25.23
N LYS A 10 11.07 15.88 23.92
CA LYS A 10 11.26 17.18 23.30
C LYS A 10 9.95 17.96 23.38
N LEU A 11 10.03 19.28 23.57
CA LEU A 11 8.84 20.13 23.57
C LEU A 11 8.11 20.06 22.23
N SER A 12 8.83 19.89 21.11
CA SER A 12 8.24 19.63 19.80
C SER A 12 7.34 18.39 19.79
N ASP A 13 7.77 17.29 20.40
CA ASP A 13 6.96 16.05 20.51
C ASP A 13 5.68 16.30 21.34
N VAL A 14 5.76 17.11 22.39
CA VAL A 14 4.58 17.50 23.21
C VAL A 14 3.59 18.33 22.39
N ILE A 15 4.09 19.26 21.58
CA ILE A 15 3.26 20.07 20.68
C ILE A 15 2.54 19.18 19.66
N VAL A 16 3.27 18.23 19.05
CA VAL A 16 2.71 17.27 18.08
C VAL A 16 1.54 16.50 18.70
N GLU A 17 1.72 15.90 19.88
CA GLU A 17 0.67 15.13 20.54
C GLU A 17 -0.52 15.99 20.98
N SER A 18 -0.28 17.24 21.37
CA SER A 18 -1.36 18.18 21.69
C SER A 18 -2.19 18.55 20.47
N VAL A 19 -1.55 18.83 19.33
CA VAL A 19 -2.25 19.11 18.05
C VAL A 19 -3.01 17.87 17.57
N LYS A 20 -2.45 16.67 17.67
CA LYS A 20 -3.19 15.42 17.39
C LYS A 20 -4.43 15.28 18.26
N ARG A 21 -4.31 15.57 19.55
CA ARG A 21 -5.45 15.57 20.47
C ARG A 21 -6.49 16.60 20.06
N SER A 22 -6.09 17.82 19.70
CA SER A 22 -7.03 18.88 19.29
C SER A 22 -7.80 18.49 18.03
N ILE A 23 -7.14 17.87 17.05
CA ILE A 23 -7.79 17.32 15.84
C ILE A 23 -8.95 16.40 16.20
N VAL A 24 -8.75 15.50 17.17
CA VAL A 24 -9.80 14.57 17.62
C VAL A 24 -10.86 15.29 18.44
N THR A 25 -10.48 16.11 19.42
CA THR A 25 -11.43 16.74 20.35
C THR A 25 -12.27 17.83 19.71
N GLU A 26 -11.74 18.52 18.71
CA GLU A 26 -12.44 19.56 17.95
C GLU A 26 -13.10 19.03 16.68
N ALA A 27 -13.00 17.71 16.42
CA ALA A 27 -13.54 17.04 15.25
C ALA A 27 -13.10 17.70 13.91
N LEU A 28 -11.84 18.14 13.86
CA LEU A 28 -11.27 18.80 12.67
C LEU A 28 -11.25 17.83 11.48
N ARG A 29 -11.49 18.37 10.30
CA ARG A 29 -11.57 17.64 9.02
C ARG A 29 -10.46 18.08 8.08
N PRO A 30 -10.09 17.23 7.10
CA PRO A 30 -9.20 17.65 6.02
C PRO A 30 -9.65 18.98 5.41
N GLY A 31 -8.74 19.94 5.31
CA GLY A 31 -9.00 21.31 4.89
C GLY A 31 -9.11 22.33 6.03
N ASP A 32 -9.37 21.89 7.26
CA ASP A 32 -9.42 22.79 8.42
C ASP A 32 -8.03 23.35 8.76
N ARG A 33 -8.01 24.57 9.29
CA ARG A 33 -6.78 25.25 9.66
C ARG A 33 -6.30 24.75 11.03
N LEU A 34 -5.02 24.45 11.13
CA LEU A 34 -4.37 24.14 12.40
C LEU A 34 -3.75 25.40 13.03
N PRO A 35 -3.42 25.35 14.33
CA PRO A 35 -2.72 26.44 15.00
C PRO A 35 -1.49 26.88 14.20
N THR A 36 -1.40 28.18 13.96
CA THR A 36 -0.27 28.81 13.28
C THR A 36 0.99 28.71 14.12
N GLU A 37 2.15 28.86 13.47
CA GLU A 37 3.45 28.91 14.17
C GLU A 37 3.44 29.91 15.34
N ARG A 38 2.79 31.07 15.16
CA ARG A 38 2.66 32.10 16.20
C ARG A 38 1.79 31.64 17.36
N GLU A 39 0.64 31.05 17.09
CA GLU A 39 -0.27 30.53 18.13
C GLU A 39 0.38 29.39 18.92
N LEU A 40 1.14 28.52 18.25
CA LEU A 40 1.94 27.48 18.91
C LEU A 40 3.02 28.06 19.81
N MET A 41 3.74 29.09 19.34
CA MET A 41 4.75 29.79 20.15
C MET A 41 4.15 30.44 21.40
N GLU A 42 3.01 31.11 21.25
CA GLU A 42 2.31 31.78 22.35
C GLU A 42 1.75 30.76 23.37
N HIS A 43 1.14 29.66 22.90
CA HIS A 43 0.51 28.67 23.77
C HIS A 43 1.52 27.79 24.52
N PHE A 44 2.61 27.39 23.87
CA PHE A 44 3.62 26.49 24.45
C PHE A 44 4.87 27.21 24.94
N GLU A 45 4.86 28.55 24.94
CA GLU A 45 6.00 29.42 25.31
C GLU A 45 7.32 28.96 24.67
N CYS A 46 7.26 28.59 23.38
CA CYS A 46 8.38 27.94 22.70
C CYS A 46 9.04 28.84 21.65
N SER A 47 10.25 28.47 21.25
CA SER A 47 10.92 29.12 20.13
C SER A 47 10.21 28.85 18.80
N LYS A 48 10.38 29.75 17.84
CA LYS A 48 9.96 29.55 16.44
C LYS A 48 10.51 28.26 15.83
N GLY A 49 11.76 27.89 16.16
CA GLY A 49 12.36 26.64 15.70
C GLY A 49 11.61 25.41 16.20
N THR A 50 11.20 25.43 17.47
CA THR A 50 10.44 24.32 18.10
C THR A 50 9.05 24.17 17.49
N ALA A 51 8.34 25.28 17.25
CA ALA A 51 7.02 25.25 16.60
C ALA A 51 7.12 24.72 15.16
N ARG A 52 8.15 25.14 14.41
CA ARG A 52 8.42 24.61 13.06
C ARG A 52 8.77 23.13 13.06
N GLU A 53 9.58 22.66 14.02
CA GLU A 53 9.91 21.23 14.16
C GLU A 53 8.63 20.40 14.39
N ALA A 54 7.72 20.86 15.24
CA ALA A 54 6.44 20.19 15.49
C ALA A 54 5.54 20.15 14.24
N LEU A 55 5.36 21.29 13.56
CA LEU A 55 4.58 21.35 12.31
C LEU A 55 5.20 20.48 11.22
N LYS A 56 6.53 20.44 11.12
CA LYS A 56 7.23 19.59 10.15
C LYS A 56 7.08 18.11 10.48
N ALA A 57 7.09 17.72 11.76
CA ALA A 57 6.82 16.36 12.17
C ALA A 57 5.39 15.92 11.77
N LEU A 58 4.39 16.77 12.01
CA LEU A 58 3.01 16.51 11.58
C LEU A 58 2.86 16.44 10.05
N GLU A 59 3.62 17.25 9.31
CA GLU A 59 3.69 17.19 7.84
C GLU A 59 4.32 15.88 7.36
N VAL A 60 5.39 15.40 8.01
CA VAL A 60 6.03 14.10 7.70
C VAL A 60 5.09 12.93 7.96
N GLU A 61 4.26 13.00 9.00
CA GLU A 61 3.20 12.02 9.27
C GLU A 61 2.03 12.11 8.29
N GLY A 62 1.98 13.13 7.42
CA GLY A 62 0.93 13.35 6.44
C GLY A 62 -0.34 13.97 7.00
N LEU A 63 -0.34 14.40 8.26
CA LEU A 63 -1.49 15.06 8.90
C LEU A 63 -1.64 16.51 8.45
N VAL A 64 -0.56 17.14 7.96
CA VAL A 64 -0.52 18.59 7.69
C VAL A 64 0.03 18.89 6.32
N ASN A 65 -0.61 19.83 5.62
CA ASN A 65 -0.06 20.51 4.45
C ASN A 65 0.14 22.00 4.76
N THR A 66 1.34 22.52 4.47
CA THR A 66 1.62 23.95 4.61
C THR A 66 1.40 24.68 3.28
N ARG A 67 0.56 25.73 3.30
CA ARG A 67 0.38 26.62 2.15
C ARG A 67 1.16 27.91 2.36
N THR A 68 1.81 28.42 1.31
CA THR A 68 2.49 29.73 1.32
C THR A 68 1.53 30.87 0.94
N GLY A 69 1.85 32.10 1.34
CA GLY A 69 1.10 33.31 1.00
C GLY A 69 0.41 34.01 2.19
N PRO A 70 -0.32 35.12 1.95
CA PRO A 70 -0.94 35.95 3.00
C PRO A 70 -2.00 35.22 3.83
N THR A 71 -2.68 34.24 3.23
CA THR A 71 -3.61 33.30 3.88
C THR A 71 -2.96 31.93 4.14
N GLY A 72 -1.64 31.85 4.04
CA GLY A 72 -0.85 30.65 4.27
C GLY A 72 -0.93 30.16 5.72
N GLY A 73 -0.48 28.92 5.93
CA GLY A 73 -0.56 28.26 7.22
C GLY A 73 -0.58 26.74 7.11
N ALA A 74 -0.62 26.08 8.26
CA ALA A 74 -0.82 24.65 8.38
C ALA A 74 -2.30 24.31 8.27
N TYR A 75 -2.63 23.37 7.39
CA TYR A 75 -3.98 22.87 7.18
C TYR A 75 -3.98 21.35 7.35
N LEU A 76 -5.04 20.79 7.92
CA LEU A 76 -5.19 19.36 8.04
C LEU A 76 -5.29 18.75 6.64
N ALA A 77 -4.49 17.71 6.39
CA ALA A 77 -4.50 16.98 5.14
C ALA A 77 -5.31 15.67 5.28
N GLU A 78 -5.89 15.22 4.17
CA GLU A 78 -6.31 13.83 4.09
C GLU A 78 -5.05 12.98 4.02
N VAL A 79 -4.82 12.14 5.04
CA VAL A 79 -3.62 11.32 5.12
C VAL A 79 -3.68 10.31 3.97
N GLY A 80 -2.79 10.47 3.00
CA GLY A 80 -2.61 9.47 1.95
C GLY A 80 -2.14 8.13 2.53
N THR A 81 -2.29 7.05 1.78
CA THR A 81 -1.81 5.72 2.22
C THR A 81 -0.29 5.59 2.22
N GLU A 82 0.41 6.48 1.51
CA GLU A 82 1.85 6.42 1.29
C GLU A 82 2.70 6.58 2.58
N PRO A 83 2.48 7.58 3.46
CA PRO A 83 3.18 7.66 4.74
C PRO A 83 3.04 6.39 5.61
N ALA A 84 1.84 5.81 5.66
CA ALA A 84 1.57 4.58 6.41
C ALA A 84 2.29 3.36 5.79
N SER A 85 2.22 3.22 4.46
CA SER A 85 2.96 2.18 3.71
C SER A 85 4.46 2.26 3.96
N ARG A 86 5.03 3.48 3.91
CA ARG A 86 6.45 3.72 4.18
C ARG A 86 6.85 3.36 5.60
N ALA A 87 6.04 3.72 6.60
CA ALA A 87 6.30 3.37 7.98
C ALA A 87 6.33 1.84 8.17
N LEU A 88 5.39 1.12 7.55
CA LEU A 88 5.34 -0.34 7.62
C LEU A 88 6.53 -0.98 6.88
N ARG A 89 6.90 -0.48 5.70
CA ARG A 89 8.11 -0.91 4.96
C ARG A 89 9.39 -0.71 5.78
N ASN A 90 9.51 0.44 6.44
CA ASN A 90 10.66 0.72 7.32
C ASN A 90 10.73 -0.25 8.51
N TYR A 91 9.58 -0.60 9.10
CA TYR A 91 9.53 -1.61 10.16
C TYR A 91 9.96 -2.99 9.66
N LEU A 92 9.47 -3.40 8.49
CA LEU A 92 9.76 -4.70 7.88
C LEU A 92 11.18 -4.79 7.30
N HIS A 93 11.87 -3.66 7.09
CA HIS A 93 13.20 -3.60 6.46
C HIS A 93 14.25 -4.54 7.08
N PHE A 94 14.23 -4.70 8.41
CA PHE A 94 15.15 -5.59 9.13
C PHE A 94 14.51 -6.92 9.53
N GLN A 95 13.29 -7.20 9.07
CA GLN A 95 12.61 -8.46 9.32
C GLN A 95 12.92 -9.43 8.18
N HIS A 96 12.90 -10.72 8.49
CA HIS A 96 12.87 -11.74 7.45
C HIS A 96 11.44 -11.81 6.92
N LEU A 97 11.25 -11.31 5.70
CA LEU A 97 10.01 -11.42 4.94
C LEU A 97 10.30 -12.27 3.71
N ASP A 98 9.50 -13.31 3.49
CA ASP A 98 9.50 -14.16 2.30
C ASP A 98 8.12 -14.19 1.61
N GLY A 99 8.07 -14.78 0.43
CA GLY A 99 6.90 -14.89 -0.41
C GLY A 99 5.84 -15.78 0.20
N GLU A 100 6.21 -16.83 0.93
CA GLU A 100 5.27 -17.67 1.68
C GLU A 100 4.49 -16.84 2.70
N GLN A 101 5.17 -15.98 3.47
CA GLN A 101 4.53 -15.09 4.43
C GLN A 101 3.64 -14.04 3.74
N VAL A 102 4.05 -13.49 2.61
CA VAL A 102 3.22 -12.56 1.81
C VAL A 102 1.96 -13.28 1.30
N TYR A 103 2.10 -14.47 0.74
CA TYR A 103 0.96 -15.24 0.20
C TYR A 103 0.06 -15.83 1.28
N GLN A 104 0.59 -16.15 2.47
CA GLN A 104 -0.21 -16.50 3.64
C GLN A 104 -1.24 -15.40 3.92
N LEU A 105 -0.82 -14.14 3.90
CA LEU A 105 -1.74 -13.02 4.12
C LEU A 105 -2.64 -12.76 2.91
N ARG A 106 -2.14 -12.89 1.67
CA ARG A 106 -2.97 -12.74 0.46
C ARG A 106 -4.09 -13.77 0.37
N LYS A 107 -3.87 -15.03 0.77
CA LYS A 107 -4.92 -16.08 0.83
C LYS A 107 -6.11 -15.67 1.70
N VAL A 108 -5.88 -14.86 2.74
CA VAL A 108 -6.95 -14.34 3.60
C VAL A 108 -7.51 -13.04 3.03
N ILE A 109 -6.63 -12.07 2.73
CA ILE A 109 -7.03 -10.71 2.36
C ILE A 109 -7.71 -10.67 1.00
N GLU A 110 -7.16 -11.33 -0.03
CA GLU A 110 -7.70 -11.28 -1.39
C GLU A 110 -9.08 -11.94 -1.47
N VAL A 111 -9.30 -13.00 -0.69
CA VAL A 111 -10.60 -13.69 -0.61
C VAL A 111 -11.66 -12.77 -0.02
N GLU A 112 -11.39 -12.18 1.16
CA GLU A 112 -12.35 -11.26 1.77
C GLU A 112 -12.52 -9.97 0.95
N LEU A 113 -11.46 -9.52 0.28
CA LEU A 113 -11.50 -8.37 -0.62
C LEU A 113 -12.43 -8.65 -1.81
N ALA A 114 -12.27 -9.80 -2.47
CA ALA A 114 -13.08 -10.20 -3.62
C ALA A 114 -14.57 -10.31 -3.25
N VAL A 115 -14.88 -10.81 -2.06
CA VAL A 115 -16.26 -10.83 -1.55
C VAL A 115 -16.76 -9.41 -1.23
N ALA A 116 -15.95 -8.59 -0.57
CA ALA A 116 -16.34 -7.24 -0.16
C ALA A 116 -16.64 -6.29 -1.34
N VAL A 117 -16.12 -6.56 -2.53
CA VAL A 117 -16.39 -5.77 -3.75
C VAL A 117 -17.58 -6.29 -4.56
N MET A 118 -18.15 -7.45 -4.21
CA MET A 118 -19.36 -7.95 -4.86
C MET A 118 -20.49 -6.93 -4.74
N GLY A 119 -21.16 -6.64 -5.86
CA GLY A 119 -22.21 -5.61 -5.91
C GLY A 119 -21.71 -4.16 -5.80
N GLN A 120 -20.40 -3.92 -5.63
CA GLN A 120 -19.81 -2.57 -5.61
C GLN A 120 -19.17 -2.20 -6.97
N LEU A 121 -18.88 -3.18 -7.82
CA LEU A 121 -18.25 -2.96 -9.12
C LEU A 121 -19.25 -2.38 -10.13
N SER A 122 -18.88 -1.26 -10.75
CA SER A 122 -19.60 -0.66 -11.87
C SER A 122 -19.28 -1.36 -13.19
N ASP A 123 -20.06 -1.11 -14.24
CA ASP A 123 -19.75 -1.62 -15.59
C ASP A 123 -18.37 -1.15 -16.08
N ALA A 124 -17.96 0.06 -15.71
CA ALA A 124 -16.64 0.58 -16.02
C ALA A 124 -15.52 -0.21 -15.30
N ASP A 125 -15.77 -0.68 -14.08
CA ASP A 125 -14.82 -1.50 -13.33
C ASP A 125 -14.67 -2.88 -13.96
N TYR A 126 -15.79 -3.50 -14.33
CA TYR A 126 -15.74 -4.77 -15.05
C TYR A 126 -15.07 -4.64 -16.41
N ALA A 127 -15.27 -3.53 -17.13
CA ALA A 127 -14.58 -3.27 -18.39
C ALA A 127 -13.06 -3.11 -18.18
N ALA A 128 -12.64 -2.43 -17.11
CA ALA A 128 -11.22 -2.29 -16.76
C ALA A 128 -10.58 -3.64 -16.39
N LEU A 129 -11.27 -4.48 -15.61
CA LEU A 129 -10.82 -5.82 -15.27
C LEU A 129 -10.72 -6.71 -16.52
N GLN A 130 -11.71 -6.64 -17.42
CA GLN A 130 -11.66 -7.39 -18.68
C GLN A 130 -10.50 -6.94 -19.57
N ALA A 131 -10.29 -5.63 -19.73
CA ALA A 131 -9.18 -5.10 -20.50
C ALA A 131 -7.81 -5.52 -19.94
N ASN A 132 -7.69 -5.61 -18.61
CA ASN A 132 -6.49 -6.13 -17.95
C ASN A 132 -6.28 -7.63 -18.26
N ILE A 133 -7.33 -8.46 -18.19
CA ILE A 133 -7.28 -9.88 -18.58
C ILE A 133 -6.88 -10.04 -20.05
N ASP A 134 -7.43 -9.22 -20.94
CA ASP A 134 -7.15 -9.28 -22.38
C ASP A 134 -5.69 -8.90 -22.68
N PHE A 135 -5.16 -7.89 -21.98
CA PHE A 135 -3.75 -7.54 -22.04
C PHE A 135 -2.85 -8.71 -21.60
N CYS A 136 -3.14 -9.33 -20.44
CA CYS A 136 -2.40 -10.49 -19.95
C CYS A 136 -2.51 -11.71 -20.88
N SER A 137 -3.61 -11.84 -21.63
CA SER A 137 -3.85 -12.95 -22.57
C SER A 137 -3.04 -12.86 -23.86
N THR A 138 -2.40 -11.74 -24.15
CA THR A 138 -1.60 -11.54 -25.36
C THR A 138 -0.19 -12.07 -25.13
N PRO A 139 0.28 -13.12 -25.87
CA PRO A 139 1.63 -13.66 -25.70
C PRO A 139 2.70 -12.62 -26.02
N GLU A 140 3.73 -12.56 -25.19
CA GLU A 140 4.85 -11.63 -25.37
C GLU A 140 6.11 -12.29 -24.83
N ASP A 141 7.14 -12.36 -25.67
CA ASP A 141 8.38 -13.10 -25.37
C ASP A 141 9.55 -12.18 -25.02
N SER A 142 9.42 -10.86 -25.22
CA SER A 142 10.45 -9.90 -24.81
C SER A 142 10.56 -9.81 -23.27
N GLU A 143 11.75 -9.47 -22.77
CA GLU A 143 11.97 -9.25 -21.33
C GLU A 143 11.03 -8.16 -20.79
N GLN A 144 10.93 -7.05 -21.54
CA GLN A 144 10.07 -5.92 -21.18
C GLN A 144 8.61 -6.34 -21.10
N GLY A 145 8.13 -7.11 -22.07
CA GLY A 145 6.75 -7.51 -22.10
C GLY A 145 6.39 -8.58 -21.08
N GLN A 146 7.30 -9.51 -20.75
CA GLN A 146 7.13 -10.42 -19.60
C GLN A 146 7.02 -9.65 -18.27
N ARG A 147 7.82 -8.60 -18.11
CA ARG A 147 7.73 -7.70 -16.95
C ARG A 147 6.38 -6.97 -16.91
N GLU A 148 5.92 -6.43 -18.05
CA GLU A 148 4.63 -5.74 -18.14
C GLU A 148 3.45 -6.68 -17.87
N GLN A 149 3.47 -7.90 -18.41
CA GLN A 149 2.47 -8.93 -18.13
C GLN A 149 2.41 -9.22 -16.62
N ARG A 150 3.56 -9.44 -15.98
CA ARG A 150 3.63 -9.72 -14.54
C ARG A 150 3.12 -8.56 -13.68
N LEU A 151 3.40 -7.32 -14.07
CA LEU A 151 2.83 -6.13 -13.41
C LEU A 151 1.31 -6.04 -13.62
N ALA A 152 0.81 -6.39 -14.80
CA ALA A 152 -0.60 -6.42 -15.12
C ALA A 152 -1.37 -7.51 -14.34
N GLU A 153 -0.76 -8.69 -14.13
CA GLU A 153 -1.32 -9.75 -13.27
C GLU A 153 -1.55 -9.25 -11.84
N ILE A 154 -0.63 -8.45 -11.29
CA ILE A 154 -0.78 -7.82 -9.97
C ILE A 154 -1.82 -6.69 -10.01
N GLU A 155 -1.89 -5.95 -11.13
CA GLU A 155 -2.85 -4.86 -11.29
C GLU A 155 -4.30 -5.32 -11.23
N PHE A 156 -4.62 -6.55 -11.69
CA PHE A 156 -5.95 -7.14 -11.52
C PHE A 156 -6.44 -7.04 -10.06
N HIS A 157 -5.59 -7.46 -9.12
CA HIS A 157 -5.90 -7.43 -7.68
C HIS A 157 -6.01 -6.00 -7.14
N THR A 158 -5.18 -5.08 -7.62
CA THR A 158 -5.27 -3.67 -7.22
C THR A 158 -6.51 -2.97 -7.77
N LEU A 159 -6.98 -3.33 -8.96
CA LEU A 159 -8.25 -2.83 -9.50
C LEU A 159 -9.42 -3.23 -8.59
N LEU A 160 -9.46 -4.49 -8.12
CA LEU A 160 -10.43 -4.93 -7.11
C LEU A 160 -10.23 -4.16 -5.79
N ALA A 161 -8.99 -4.06 -5.30
CA ALA A 161 -8.71 -3.43 -4.01
C ALA A 161 -9.19 -1.98 -3.93
N ARG A 162 -9.03 -1.20 -5.01
CA ARG A 162 -9.49 0.19 -5.10
C ARG A 162 -11.01 0.34 -4.91
N ARG A 163 -11.78 -0.72 -5.14
CA ARG A 163 -13.25 -0.74 -4.97
C ARG A 163 -13.70 -1.32 -3.63
N CYS A 164 -12.78 -1.83 -2.82
CA CYS A 164 -13.13 -2.36 -1.50
C CYS A 164 -13.66 -1.24 -0.60
N PRO A 165 -14.88 -1.37 -0.03
CA PRO A 165 -15.46 -0.33 0.82
C PRO A 165 -14.79 -0.24 2.19
N ASN A 166 -14.12 -1.30 2.65
CA ASN A 166 -13.38 -1.31 3.90
C ASN A 166 -11.98 -0.68 3.69
N PRO A 167 -11.70 0.51 4.26
CA PRO A 167 -10.44 1.21 4.03
C PRO A 167 -9.20 0.46 4.57
N LEU A 168 -9.35 -0.31 5.64
CA LEU A 168 -8.24 -1.08 6.21
C LEU A 168 -7.92 -2.29 5.33
N LEU A 169 -8.94 -3.03 4.88
CA LEU A 169 -8.76 -4.16 3.98
C LEU A 169 -8.16 -3.72 2.65
N ARG A 170 -8.66 -2.60 2.10
CA ARG A 170 -8.09 -1.94 0.91
C ARG A 170 -6.62 -1.59 1.08
N PHE A 171 -6.27 -0.93 2.18
CA PHE A 171 -4.89 -0.54 2.46
C PHE A 171 -3.96 -1.76 2.50
N MET A 172 -4.34 -2.80 3.23
CA MET A 172 -3.52 -4.01 3.36
C MET A 172 -3.37 -4.75 2.03
N ALA A 173 -4.43 -4.86 1.23
CA ALA A 173 -4.37 -5.47 -0.10
C ALA A 173 -3.45 -4.71 -1.05
N VAL A 174 -3.60 -3.37 -1.13
CA VAL A 174 -2.74 -2.52 -1.97
C VAL A 174 -1.28 -2.61 -1.50
N PHE A 175 -1.05 -2.57 -0.19
CA PHE A 175 0.30 -2.70 0.38
C PHE A 175 0.99 -4.01 -0.04
N LEU A 176 0.29 -5.15 0.07
CA LEU A 176 0.83 -6.45 -0.34
C LEU A 176 1.10 -6.51 -1.84
N ASN A 177 0.19 -5.98 -2.65
CA ASN A 177 0.37 -5.93 -4.10
C ASN A 177 1.57 -5.06 -4.49
N ASP A 178 1.79 -3.94 -3.82
CA ASP A 178 2.94 -3.08 -4.07
C ASP A 178 4.27 -3.75 -3.66
N LEU A 179 4.30 -4.55 -2.58
CA LEU A 179 5.47 -5.37 -2.26
C LEU A 179 5.78 -6.35 -3.40
N LEU A 180 4.76 -6.98 -4.01
CA LEU A 180 4.97 -7.85 -5.17
C LEU A 180 5.46 -7.08 -6.40
N ARG A 181 4.96 -5.87 -6.65
CA ARG A 181 5.45 -5.03 -7.77
C ARG A 181 6.92 -4.68 -7.59
N ASP A 182 7.33 -4.31 -6.39
CA ASP A 182 8.73 -3.99 -6.10
C ASP A 182 9.63 -5.19 -6.40
N LEU A 183 9.18 -6.41 -6.10
CA LEU A 183 9.89 -7.63 -6.47
C LEU A 183 10.05 -7.77 -7.99
N VAL A 184 9.00 -7.47 -8.75
CA VAL A 184 9.01 -7.53 -10.22
C VAL A 184 9.96 -6.48 -10.81
N VAL A 185 9.95 -5.26 -10.27
CA VAL A 185 10.75 -4.14 -10.79
C VAL A 185 12.21 -4.23 -10.36
N LEU A 186 12.48 -4.51 -9.09
CA LEU A 186 13.83 -4.45 -8.51
C LEU A 186 14.58 -5.77 -8.63
N LYS A 187 13.89 -6.92 -8.50
CA LYS A 187 14.53 -8.25 -8.46
C LYS A 187 14.33 -9.07 -9.72
N LYS A 188 13.75 -8.47 -10.75
CA LYS A 188 13.43 -9.14 -12.03
C LYS A 188 12.65 -10.45 -11.85
N ALA A 189 11.72 -10.47 -10.89
CA ALA A 189 10.87 -11.62 -10.54
C ALA A 189 9.81 -11.99 -11.61
N TYR A 190 10.16 -11.78 -12.88
CA TYR A 190 9.45 -12.19 -14.08
C TYR A 190 10.28 -13.18 -14.93
N LEU A 191 11.54 -13.43 -14.56
CA LEU A 191 12.41 -14.47 -15.15
C LEU A 191 12.51 -15.65 -14.17
N PRO A 192 12.48 -16.94 -14.60
CA PRO A 192 12.44 -17.49 -15.97
C PRO A 192 11.02 -17.72 -16.54
N LYS A 193 10.90 -18.08 -17.84
CA LYS A 193 9.64 -18.26 -18.60
C LYS A 193 8.62 -19.16 -17.89
N ARG A 194 7.44 -18.61 -17.54
CA ARG A 194 6.35 -19.33 -16.83
C ARG A 194 5.06 -19.43 -17.63
N GLN A 195 5.12 -19.96 -18.86
CA GLN A 195 3.96 -20.03 -19.75
C GLN A 195 2.76 -20.78 -19.15
N ALA A 196 3.01 -21.88 -18.40
CA ALA A 196 1.94 -22.64 -17.76
C ALA A 196 1.25 -21.88 -16.60
N PHE A 197 2.02 -21.15 -15.79
CA PHE A 197 1.48 -20.30 -14.73
C PHE A 197 0.63 -19.16 -15.29
N ALA A 198 1.15 -18.45 -16.31
CA ALA A 198 0.44 -17.34 -16.93
C ALA A 198 -0.93 -17.78 -17.45
N ALA A 199 -1.00 -18.95 -18.11
CA ALA A 199 -2.26 -19.51 -18.58
C ALA A 199 -3.27 -19.82 -17.46
N ALA A 200 -2.81 -20.45 -16.37
CA ALA A 200 -3.67 -20.78 -15.21
C ALA A 200 -4.16 -19.51 -14.50
N ASN A 201 -3.28 -18.53 -14.29
CA ASN A 201 -3.60 -17.25 -13.67
C ASN A 201 -4.69 -16.48 -14.44
N ILE A 202 -4.55 -16.41 -15.77
CA ILE A 202 -5.55 -15.78 -16.64
C ILE A 202 -6.90 -16.51 -16.55
N ASP A 203 -6.89 -17.84 -16.47
CA ASP A 203 -8.12 -18.62 -16.33
C ASP A 203 -8.83 -18.34 -15.00
N TYR A 204 -8.09 -18.27 -13.89
CA TYR A 204 -8.64 -17.85 -12.60
C TYR A 204 -9.26 -16.45 -12.66
N HIS A 205 -8.58 -15.47 -13.28
CA HIS A 205 -9.11 -14.11 -13.40
C HIS A 205 -10.41 -14.07 -14.22
N LYS A 206 -10.50 -14.85 -15.31
CA LYS A 206 -11.72 -14.98 -16.12
C LYS A 206 -12.86 -15.59 -15.32
N GLN A 207 -12.61 -16.71 -14.63
CA GLN A 207 -13.61 -17.36 -13.79
C GLN A 207 -14.07 -16.46 -12.64
N LEU A 208 -13.15 -15.74 -11.99
CA LEU A 208 -13.46 -14.76 -10.95
C LEU A 208 -14.34 -13.63 -11.48
N LEU A 209 -14.04 -13.09 -12.67
CA LEU A 209 -14.84 -12.03 -13.26
C LEU A 209 -16.28 -12.46 -13.51
N VAL A 210 -16.47 -13.70 -13.99
CA VAL A 210 -17.80 -14.31 -14.18
C VAL A 210 -18.52 -14.48 -12.83
N ALA A 211 -17.84 -15.04 -11.83
CA ALA A 211 -18.41 -15.25 -10.50
C ALA A 211 -18.79 -13.94 -9.79
N LEU A 212 -17.95 -12.89 -9.90
CA LEU A 212 -18.22 -11.56 -9.38
C LEU A 212 -19.47 -10.94 -10.03
N ARG A 213 -19.57 -11.01 -11.38
CA ARG A 213 -20.77 -10.53 -12.11
C ARG A 213 -22.03 -11.29 -11.71
N ALA A 214 -21.94 -12.59 -11.52
CA ALA A 214 -23.05 -13.44 -11.07
C ALA A 214 -23.38 -13.27 -9.58
N SER A 215 -22.54 -12.55 -8.83
CA SER A 215 -22.62 -12.46 -7.36
C SER A 215 -22.63 -13.82 -6.67
N ASP A 216 -21.89 -14.81 -7.20
CA ASP A 216 -21.74 -16.13 -6.59
C ASP A 216 -20.61 -16.12 -5.55
N GLU A 217 -20.95 -15.80 -4.30
CA GLU A 217 -19.98 -15.68 -3.21
C GLU A 217 -19.17 -16.96 -2.99
N LYS A 218 -19.82 -18.14 -3.11
CA LYS A 218 -19.15 -19.43 -2.90
C LYS A 218 -18.10 -19.67 -3.97
N ALA A 219 -18.44 -19.39 -5.23
CA ALA A 219 -17.49 -19.47 -6.32
C ALA A 219 -16.35 -18.45 -6.17
N VAL A 220 -16.64 -17.20 -5.84
CA VAL A 220 -15.63 -16.15 -5.61
C VAL A 220 -14.64 -16.56 -4.54
N ARG A 221 -15.12 -17.01 -3.37
CA ARG A 221 -14.27 -17.44 -2.26
C ARG A 221 -13.35 -18.59 -2.66
N ARG A 222 -13.93 -19.62 -3.27
CA ARG A 222 -13.19 -20.81 -3.69
C ARG A 222 -12.13 -20.48 -4.75
N LEU A 223 -12.53 -19.79 -5.82
CA LEU A 223 -11.64 -19.45 -6.93
C LEU A 223 -10.51 -18.52 -6.50
N MET A 224 -10.79 -17.51 -5.66
CA MET A 224 -9.75 -16.59 -5.20
C MET A 224 -8.75 -17.31 -4.28
N HIS A 225 -9.23 -18.21 -3.42
CA HIS A 225 -8.35 -19.01 -2.57
C HIS A 225 -7.48 -19.98 -3.39
N GLU A 226 -8.07 -20.72 -4.32
CA GLU A 226 -7.36 -21.63 -5.24
C GLU A 226 -6.29 -20.87 -6.05
N HIS A 227 -6.65 -19.70 -6.59
CA HIS A 227 -5.73 -18.81 -7.30
C HIS A 227 -4.55 -18.36 -6.42
N MET A 228 -4.80 -17.93 -5.18
CA MET A 228 -3.73 -17.53 -4.26
C MET A 228 -2.82 -18.70 -3.87
N CYS A 229 -3.37 -19.90 -3.69
CA CYS A 229 -2.57 -21.10 -3.48
C CYS A 229 -1.69 -21.40 -4.70
N ASP A 230 -2.24 -21.38 -5.91
CA ASP A 230 -1.47 -21.65 -7.14
C ASP A 230 -0.33 -20.62 -7.32
N ALA A 231 -0.64 -19.34 -7.15
CA ALA A 231 0.34 -18.26 -7.24
C ALA A 231 1.43 -18.33 -6.16
N GLU A 232 1.12 -18.83 -4.95
CA GLU A 232 2.11 -19.12 -3.89
C GLU A 232 3.10 -20.20 -4.33
N HIS A 233 2.61 -21.35 -4.84
CA HIS A 233 3.48 -22.44 -5.31
C HIS A 233 4.48 -21.94 -6.35
N HIS A 234 4.02 -21.08 -7.27
CA HIS A 234 4.89 -20.44 -8.24
C HIS A 234 5.87 -19.45 -7.59
N MET A 235 5.43 -18.63 -6.63
CA MET A 235 6.32 -17.70 -5.94
C MET A 235 7.43 -18.43 -5.17
N THR A 236 7.11 -19.46 -4.39
CA THR A 236 8.11 -20.23 -3.62
C THR A 236 9.16 -20.86 -4.54
N ALA A 237 8.75 -21.33 -5.73
CA ALA A 237 9.71 -21.80 -6.74
C ALA A 237 10.66 -20.69 -7.23
N LEU A 238 10.20 -19.44 -7.29
CA LEU A 238 11.03 -18.29 -7.65
C LEU A 238 12.05 -17.93 -6.56
N GLU A 239 11.64 -17.95 -5.30
CA GLU A 239 12.51 -17.65 -4.16
C GLU A 239 13.55 -18.74 -3.88
N GLY A 240 13.29 -19.96 -4.35
CA GLY A 240 14.33 -20.99 -4.43
C GLY A 240 15.48 -20.61 -5.37
N GLU A 241 15.21 -19.74 -6.36
CA GLU A 241 16.14 -19.32 -7.42
C GLU A 241 16.73 -17.91 -7.19
N VAL A 242 16.03 -17.04 -6.45
CA VAL A 242 16.39 -15.63 -6.16
C VAL A 242 16.57 -15.46 -4.65
N GLU A 243 17.62 -14.75 -4.19
CA GLU A 243 17.92 -14.55 -2.76
C GLU A 243 16.67 -14.25 -1.89
N ARG A 244 16.57 -14.94 -0.75
CA ARG A 244 15.37 -15.10 0.11
C ARG A 244 14.84 -13.83 0.81
N ASN A 245 15.29 -12.65 0.45
CA ASN A 245 14.89 -11.43 1.15
C ASN A 245 13.91 -10.63 0.29
N PHE A 246 12.64 -10.53 0.68
CA PHE A 246 11.62 -9.77 -0.05
C PHE A 246 11.87 -8.25 -0.01
N LEU A 247 12.58 -7.79 1.02
CA LEU A 247 12.95 -6.39 1.23
C LEU A 247 14.47 -6.23 1.08
N LEU A 248 14.92 -5.04 0.68
CA LEU A 248 16.30 -4.60 0.37
C LEU A 248 16.66 -4.81 -1.12
N GLU A 249 17.02 -3.78 -1.91
CA GLU A 249 17.74 -2.53 -1.61
C GLU A 249 17.07 -1.30 -2.26
N PHE A 250 16.95 -0.17 -1.54
CA PHE A 250 16.88 1.12 -2.23
C PHE A 250 18.33 1.46 -2.61
N GLU A 251 18.68 1.35 -3.89
CA GLU A 251 19.91 1.97 -4.36
C GLU A 251 19.84 3.47 -4.03
N HIS A 252 20.73 3.93 -3.16
CA HIS A 252 21.01 5.35 -3.00
C HIS A 252 21.62 5.84 -4.31
N HIS A 253 20.78 6.35 -5.22
CA HIS A 253 21.27 7.29 -6.22
C HIS A 253 21.63 8.59 -5.51
N HIS A 254 22.93 8.74 -5.27
CA HIS A 254 23.60 9.99 -4.94
C HIS A 254 23.46 11.01 -6.08
#